data_AF-A0A8S9WS03-F1
#
_entry.id   AF-A0A8S9WS03-F1
#
_cell.length_a   1.000
_cell.length_b   1.000
_cell.length_c   1.000
_cell.angle_alpha   90.00
_cell.angle_beta   90.00
_cell.angle_gamma   90.00
#
_symmetry.space_group_name_H-M   'P 1'
#
loop_
_entity.id
_entity.type
_entity.pdbx_description
1 polymer ?
#
loop_
_entity_poly.entity_id
_entity_poly.type
_entity_poly.pdbx_seq_one_letter_code
_entity_poly.pdbx_strand_id
1 'polypeptide(L)'
;MQRKRNQPKLPKERKVKKKGGKQAKKSCTSVRVEEDSEEEDEQENEIETARQEESDAAELEEFLQDMESEEYEVVAYITPCPTNLIPNNYVLVDIVGGTRKTTHFLYACKVDDIIDDDLEVTGLKSVDGTKTKFVLVENDCFSVGKDQVKAILPNPSVEKEGRKILLKFPGSVNVKEK
;
A
#
# COMPACT_ATOMS: atom_id res chain seq x y z
N MET A 1 62.27 36.70 -12.73
CA MET A 1 61.85 35.40 -12.16
C MET A 1 60.36 35.21 -12.44
N GLN A 2 60.00 34.39 -13.43
CA GLN A 2 58.61 34.16 -13.85
C GLN A 2 58.15 32.77 -13.41
N ARG A 3 57.11 32.69 -12.58
CA ARG A 3 56.51 31.42 -12.13
C ARG A 3 55.47 30.95 -13.15
N LYS A 4 55.76 29.86 -13.87
CA LYS A 4 54.82 29.17 -14.78
C LYS A 4 53.77 28.43 -13.94
N ARG A 5 52.48 28.71 -14.19
CA ARG A 5 51.33 28.00 -13.63
C ARG A 5 51.16 26.67 -14.37
N ASN A 6 51.13 25.56 -13.64
CA ASN A 6 50.92 24.22 -14.16
C ASN A 6 49.42 23.88 -14.00
N GLN A 7 48.72 23.64 -15.11
CA GLN A 7 47.33 23.17 -15.15
C GLN A 7 47.31 21.65 -15.37
N PRO A 8 46.46 20.87 -14.67
CA PRO A 8 46.32 19.43 -14.92
C PRO A 8 45.49 19.16 -16.19
N LYS A 9 45.97 18.26 -17.05
CA LYS A 9 45.34 17.85 -18.32
C LYS A 9 44.31 16.74 -18.09
N LEU A 10 43.07 16.95 -18.53
CA LEU A 10 42.00 15.94 -18.60
C LEU A 10 42.24 14.95 -19.76
N PRO A 11 41.92 13.64 -19.61
CA PRO A 11 42.07 12.66 -20.68
C PRO A 11 40.91 12.69 -21.69
N LYS A 12 41.23 12.44 -22.96
CA LYS A 12 40.33 12.43 -24.11
C LYS A 12 39.63 11.06 -24.25
N GLU A 13 38.30 11.02 -24.21
CA GLU A 13 37.54 9.81 -24.51
C GLU A 13 37.49 9.51 -26.02
N ARG A 14 37.77 8.24 -26.35
CA ARG A 14 37.82 7.69 -27.71
C ARG A 14 36.43 7.17 -28.09
N LYS A 15 35.89 7.65 -29.21
CA LYS A 15 34.69 7.10 -29.86
C LYS A 15 34.94 5.66 -30.33
N VAL A 16 34.13 4.71 -29.85
CA VAL A 16 34.04 3.35 -30.40
C VAL A 16 32.62 3.12 -30.92
N LYS A 17 32.49 3.00 -32.24
CA LYS A 17 31.31 2.48 -32.93
C LYS A 17 31.17 0.98 -32.64
N LYS A 18 29.98 0.51 -32.25
CA LYS A 18 29.63 -0.92 -32.30
C LYS A 18 28.26 -1.12 -32.96
N LYS A 19 28.25 -2.12 -33.85
CA LYS A 19 27.22 -2.51 -34.81
C LYS A 19 26.12 -3.35 -34.15
N GLY A 20 24.90 -3.25 -34.71
CA GLY A 20 24.13 -4.39 -35.21
C GLY A 20 23.32 -5.21 -34.20
N GLY A 21 21.99 -5.24 -34.39
CA GLY A 21 21.11 -6.27 -33.85
C GLY A 21 19.73 -5.76 -33.45
N LYS A 22 18.85 -5.46 -34.41
CA LYS A 22 17.39 -5.44 -34.16
C LYS A 22 16.67 -6.18 -35.27
N GLN A 23 15.92 -7.19 -34.84
CA GLN A 23 15.22 -8.20 -35.61
C GLN A 23 14.07 -7.60 -36.43
N ALA A 24 13.78 -8.32 -37.52
CA ALA A 24 12.84 -7.96 -38.58
C ALA A 24 11.40 -7.76 -38.10
N LYS A 25 10.74 -6.70 -38.56
CA LYS A 25 9.28 -6.57 -38.55
C LYS A 25 8.76 -7.12 -39.88
N LYS A 26 8.07 -8.26 -39.82
CA LYS A 26 7.34 -8.84 -40.96
C LYS A 26 5.99 -8.15 -41.10
N SER A 27 5.65 -7.90 -42.36
CA SER A 27 4.42 -7.33 -42.88
C SER A 27 3.17 -8.14 -42.50
N CYS A 28 2.08 -7.46 -42.16
CA CYS A 28 0.75 -8.04 -42.01
C CYS A 28 0.11 -8.22 -43.39
N THR A 29 0.06 -9.47 -43.86
CA THR A 29 -0.77 -9.89 -44.99
C THR A 29 -2.11 -10.37 -44.45
N SER A 30 -3.18 -9.78 -44.96
CA SER A 30 -4.57 -10.19 -44.75
C SER A 30 -4.81 -11.58 -45.35
N VAL A 31 -5.33 -12.51 -44.55
CA VAL A 31 -5.93 -13.75 -45.05
C VAL A 31 -7.35 -13.84 -44.54
N ARG A 32 -8.24 -13.81 -45.51
CA ARG A 32 -9.68 -14.01 -45.46
C ARG A 32 -9.90 -15.52 -45.28
N VAL A 33 -10.75 -15.93 -44.34
CA VAL A 33 -11.23 -17.31 -44.27
C VAL A 33 -12.72 -17.23 -44.56
N GLU A 34 -13.09 -17.76 -45.72
CA GLU A 34 -14.45 -18.17 -46.03
C GLU A 34 -14.63 -19.57 -45.42
N GLU A 35 -15.72 -19.78 -44.69
CA GLU A 35 -16.24 -21.12 -44.43
C GLU A 35 -17.71 -21.13 -44.84
N ASP A 36 -17.92 -21.84 -45.93
CA ASP A 36 -19.18 -22.37 -46.42
C ASP A 36 -19.30 -23.79 -45.86
N SER A 37 -20.41 -24.12 -45.19
CA SER A 37 -20.96 -25.47 -45.09
C SER A 37 -22.30 -25.40 -44.35
N GLU A 38 -23.36 -25.67 -45.10
CA GLU A 38 -24.66 -26.09 -44.58
C GLU A 38 -24.54 -27.53 -44.08
N GLU A 39 -25.18 -27.87 -42.96
CA GLU A 39 -25.74 -29.20 -42.72
C GLU A 39 -26.81 -29.10 -41.62
N GLU A 40 -28.02 -29.51 -41.99
CA GLU A 40 -29.15 -29.76 -41.10
C GLU A 40 -28.86 -31.03 -40.28
N ASP A 41 -29.15 -31.02 -38.98
CA ASP A 41 -29.46 -32.26 -38.27
C ASP A 41 -30.47 -31.99 -37.16
N GLU A 42 -31.64 -32.60 -37.34
CA GLU A 42 -32.73 -32.69 -36.38
C GLU A 42 -32.32 -33.67 -35.28
N GLN A 43 -32.27 -33.23 -34.03
CA GLN A 43 -32.39 -34.15 -32.90
C GLN A 43 -32.87 -33.41 -31.65
N GLU A 44 -34.12 -33.72 -31.32
CA GLU A 44 -34.78 -33.44 -30.05
C GLU A 44 -33.92 -34.00 -28.91
N ASN A 45 -33.50 -33.12 -27.99
CA ASN A 45 -33.13 -33.57 -26.66
C ASN A 45 -33.62 -32.54 -25.65
N GLU A 46 -34.66 -32.94 -24.95
CA GLU A 46 -35.26 -32.27 -23.81
C GLU A 46 -34.18 -32.07 -22.74
N ILE A 47 -33.70 -30.83 -22.61
CA ILE A 47 -32.98 -30.39 -21.44
C ILE A 47 -33.79 -29.22 -20.90
N GLU A 48 -34.73 -29.52 -20.02
CA GLU A 48 -35.17 -28.57 -19.00
C GLU A 48 -33.96 -28.26 -18.12
N THR A 49 -33.10 -27.34 -18.56
CA THR A 49 -32.25 -26.60 -17.66
C THR A 49 -33.14 -25.59 -16.96
N ALA A 50 -33.80 -26.06 -15.90
CA ALA A 50 -34.28 -25.19 -14.86
C ALA A 50 -33.12 -24.26 -14.47
N ARG A 51 -33.24 -23.00 -14.88
CA ARG A 51 -32.37 -21.92 -14.45
C ARG A 51 -32.47 -21.83 -12.93
N GLN A 52 -31.52 -22.45 -12.25
CA GLN A 52 -31.24 -22.15 -10.86
C GLN A 52 -30.48 -20.82 -10.82
N GLU A 53 -31.17 -19.70 -11.06
CA GLU A 53 -30.63 -18.33 -10.90
C GLU A 53 -30.75 -17.86 -9.43
N GLU A 54 -30.93 -18.76 -8.48
CA GLU A 54 -31.28 -18.46 -7.08
C GLU A 54 -30.35 -19.17 -6.06
N SER A 55 -29.04 -19.24 -6.32
CA SER A 55 -28.07 -19.71 -5.29
C SER A 55 -26.88 -18.79 -5.07
N ASP A 56 -26.44 -18.03 -6.07
CA ASP A 56 -25.29 -17.12 -5.90
C ASP A 56 -25.59 -15.90 -5.02
N ALA A 57 -26.85 -15.44 -4.97
CA ALA A 57 -27.20 -14.23 -4.22
C ALA A 57 -27.17 -14.47 -2.70
N ALA A 58 -27.63 -15.64 -2.24
CA ALA A 58 -27.65 -15.98 -0.82
C ALA A 58 -26.24 -16.27 -0.28
N GLU A 59 -25.37 -16.91 -1.08
CA GLU A 59 -23.97 -17.15 -0.72
C GLU A 59 -23.16 -15.83 -0.69
N LEU A 60 -23.45 -14.91 -1.61
CA LEU A 60 -22.87 -13.57 -1.60
C LEU A 60 -23.34 -12.75 -0.39
N GLU A 61 -24.60 -12.89 0.02
CA GLU A 61 -25.17 -12.18 1.17
C GLU A 61 -24.66 -12.74 2.51
N GLU A 62 -24.42 -14.05 2.61
CA GLU A 62 -23.74 -14.66 3.76
C GLU A 62 -22.27 -14.21 3.84
N PHE A 63 -21.57 -14.14 2.71
CA PHE A 63 -20.20 -13.59 2.66
C PHE A 63 -20.15 -12.09 2.99
N LEU A 64 -21.14 -11.31 2.54
CA LEU A 64 -21.28 -9.89 2.89
C LEU A 64 -21.62 -9.72 4.38
N GLN A 65 -22.46 -10.59 4.96
CA GLN A 65 -22.77 -10.59 6.39
C GLN A 65 -21.56 -10.95 7.24
N ASP A 66 -20.74 -11.93 6.85
CA ASP A 66 -19.49 -12.22 7.55
C ASP A 66 -18.48 -11.06 7.45
N MET A 67 -18.44 -10.37 6.30
CA MET A 67 -17.61 -9.17 6.12
C MET A 67 -18.13 -7.96 6.92
N GLU A 68 -19.45 -7.83 7.07
CA GLU A 68 -20.12 -6.73 7.80
C GLU A 68 -20.15 -7.01 9.31
N SER A 69 -20.18 -8.27 9.74
CA SER A 69 -20.15 -8.68 11.16
C SER A 69 -18.77 -8.48 11.81
N GLU A 70 -17.71 -8.27 11.03
CA GLU A 70 -16.38 -7.87 11.51
C GLU A 70 -16.16 -6.34 11.42
N GLU A 71 -17.22 -5.53 11.44
CA GLU A 71 -17.10 -4.08 11.61
C GLU A 71 -16.68 -3.74 13.05
N TYR A 72 -15.38 -3.83 13.32
CA TYR A 72 -14.81 -3.35 14.58
C TYR A 72 -15.03 -1.85 14.71
N GLU A 73 -15.63 -1.42 15.82
CA GLU A 73 -15.80 0.00 16.15
C GLU A 73 -14.49 0.77 15.93
N VAL A 74 -14.57 1.83 15.14
CA VAL A 74 -13.42 2.69 14.86
C VAL A 74 -12.94 3.28 16.18
N VAL A 75 -11.62 3.20 16.42
CA VAL A 75 -11.02 3.76 17.63
C VAL A 75 -11.42 5.22 17.80
N ALA A 76 -11.88 5.58 19.01
CA ALA A 76 -12.12 6.97 19.37
C ALA A 76 -10.81 7.77 19.33
N TYR A 77 -10.64 8.57 18.28
CA TYR A 77 -9.49 9.42 18.07
C TYR A 77 -9.53 10.63 19.02
N ILE A 78 -8.39 10.95 19.62
CA ILE A 78 -8.21 12.20 20.38
C ILE A 78 -7.73 13.27 19.41
N THR A 79 -8.36 14.45 19.43
CA THR A 79 -7.95 15.59 18.62
C THR A 79 -6.48 15.95 18.91
N PRO A 80 -5.61 16.03 17.88
CA PRO A 80 -4.21 16.37 18.11
C PRO A 80 -4.13 17.85 18.46
N CYS A 81 -3.76 18.14 19.71
CA CYS A 81 -3.32 19.47 20.10
C CYS A 81 -1.81 19.44 20.28
N PRO A 82 -1.08 20.52 19.92
CA PRO A 82 0.38 20.58 20.06
C PRO A 82 0.86 20.35 21.50
N THR A 83 0.01 20.61 22.49
CA THR A 83 0.26 20.37 23.92
C THR A 83 0.03 18.93 24.38
N ASN A 84 -0.74 18.14 23.61
CA ASN A 84 -1.15 16.79 23.98
C ASN A 84 -0.20 15.72 23.39
N LEU A 85 0.76 16.15 22.57
CA LEU A 85 1.82 15.29 22.03
C LEU A 85 2.89 15.12 23.10
N ILE A 86 3.02 13.89 23.57
CA ILE A 86 3.96 13.48 24.61
C ILE A 86 4.74 12.30 24.04
N PRO A 87 6.05 12.17 24.34
CA PRO A 87 6.81 10.97 23.98
C PRO A 87 6.16 9.70 24.55
N ASN A 88 6.34 8.58 23.86
CA ASN A 88 5.67 7.29 24.06
C ASN A 88 4.16 7.26 23.79
N ASN A 89 3.58 8.33 23.25
CA ASN A 89 2.19 8.31 22.82
C ASN A 89 2.03 7.73 21.41
N TYR A 90 0.81 7.36 21.04
CA TYR A 90 0.50 6.78 19.73
C TYR A 90 -0.24 7.81 18.88
N VAL A 91 0.15 7.92 17.61
CA VAL A 91 -0.39 8.95 16.70
C VAL A 91 -0.71 8.36 15.34
N LEU A 92 -1.68 8.97 14.67
CA LEU A 92 -2.02 8.71 13.28
C LEU A 92 -1.49 9.87 12.43
N VAL A 93 -0.60 9.56 11.50
CA VAL A 93 0.09 10.54 10.65
C VAL A 93 -0.46 10.44 9.23
N ASP A 94 -0.73 11.58 8.60
CA ASP A 94 -1.04 11.68 7.18
C ASP A 94 0.20 12.11 6.40
N ILE A 95 0.76 11.18 5.63
CA ILE A 95 1.95 11.40 4.81
C ILE A 95 1.53 11.46 3.34
N VAL A 96 1.89 12.57 2.69
CA VAL A 96 1.62 12.75 1.27
C VAL A 96 2.77 12.19 0.43
N GLY A 97 2.47 11.19 -0.40
CA GLY A 97 3.44 10.49 -1.25
C GLY A 97 2.95 10.20 -2.68
N GLY A 98 3.66 9.31 -3.36
CA GLY A 98 3.38 8.91 -4.76
C GLY A 98 4.07 9.77 -5.81
N THR A 99 3.93 9.41 -7.09
CA THR A 99 4.64 10.01 -8.24
C THR A 99 4.51 11.53 -8.34
N ARG A 100 3.46 12.10 -7.75
CA ARG A 100 3.16 13.53 -7.77
C ARG A 100 2.81 14.13 -6.40
N LYS A 101 3.07 13.43 -5.29
CA LYS A 101 2.60 13.83 -3.94
C LYS A 101 1.08 14.07 -3.92
N THR A 102 0.33 13.17 -4.53
CA THR A 102 -1.15 13.25 -4.64
C THR A 102 -1.84 12.23 -3.76
N THR A 103 -1.10 11.24 -3.26
CA THR A 103 -1.68 10.14 -2.49
C THR A 103 -1.41 10.37 -1.02
N HIS A 104 -2.48 10.42 -0.24
CA HIS A 104 -2.44 10.47 1.21
C HIS A 104 -2.34 9.04 1.75
N PHE A 105 -1.31 8.80 2.54
CA PHE A 105 -1.08 7.56 3.26
C PHE A 105 -1.22 7.82 4.75
N LEU A 106 -2.06 7.03 5.42
CA LEU A 106 -2.24 7.16 6.86
C LEU A 106 -1.45 6.06 7.53
N TYR A 107 -0.54 6.43 8.43
CA TYR A 107 0.28 5.50 9.18
C TYR A 107 0.02 5.65 10.68
N ALA A 108 -0.09 4.52 11.37
CA ALA A 108 -0.04 4.51 12.83
C ALA A 108 1.44 4.52 13.25
N CYS A 109 1.79 5.39 14.19
CA CYS A 109 3.16 5.50 14.68
C CYS A 109 3.17 5.66 16.20
N LYS A 110 4.29 5.26 16.81
CA LYS A 110 4.61 5.56 18.20
C LYS A 110 5.57 6.74 18.22
N VAL A 111 5.30 7.75 19.03
CA VAL A 111 6.23 8.87 19.26
C VAL A 111 7.34 8.39 20.18
N ASP A 112 8.58 8.52 19.75
CA ASP A 112 9.73 8.17 20.58
C ASP A 112 10.33 9.41 21.24
N ASP A 113 10.51 10.49 20.48
CA ASP A 113 11.00 11.77 21.00
C ASP A 113 10.40 12.98 20.25
N ILE A 114 10.51 14.16 20.85
CA ILE A 114 10.03 15.43 20.28
C ILE A 114 11.22 16.40 20.26
N ILE A 115 11.72 16.72 19.07
CA ILE A 115 12.87 17.59 18.85
C ILE A 115 12.37 18.90 18.24
N ASP A 116 12.40 19.97 19.04
CA ASP A 116 11.90 21.30 18.68
C ASP A 116 10.43 21.27 18.19
N ASP A 117 10.25 21.22 16.86
CA ASP A 117 8.95 21.19 16.19
C ASP A 117 8.65 19.91 15.42
N ASP A 118 9.62 19.00 15.34
CA ASP A 118 9.49 17.71 14.69
C ASP A 118 9.36 16.58 15.72
N LEU A 119 8.59 15.55 15.36
CA LEU A 119 8.44 14.34 16.15
C LEU A 119 9.26 13.22 15.52
N GLU A 120 10.09 12.57 16.31
CA GLU A 120 10.67 11.28 15.93
C GLU A 120 9.65 10.19 16.27
N VAL A 121 9.22 9.47 15.23
CA VAL A 121 8.23 8.40 15.39
C VAL A 121 8.73 7.11 14.77
N THR A 122 8.29 6.00 15.36
CA THR A 122 8.48 4.66 14.82
C THR A 122 7.16 4.12 14.26
N GLY A 123 7.21 3.59 13.03
CA GLY A 123 6.08 3.01 12.33
C GLY A 123 5.52 1.77 13.02
N LEU A 124 4.20 1.67 13.01
CA LEU A 124 3.45 0.50 13.42
C LEU A 124 2.88 -0.17 12.18
N LYS A 125 3.05 -1.49 12.08
CA LYS A 125 2.51 -2.29 10.98
C LYS A 125 1.37 -3.15 11.47
N SER A 126 0.22 -3.11 10.79
CA SER A 126 -0.89 -4.01 11.14
C SER A 126 -0.51 -5.46 10.88
N VAL A 127 -0.78 -6.34 11.85
CA VAL A 127 -0.59 -7.80 11.68
C VAL A 127 -1.85 -8.45 11.14
N ASP A 128 -3.00 -7.94 11.58
CA ASP A 128 -4.31 -8.46 11.22
C ASP A 128 -4.97 -7.59 10.15
N GLY A 129 -5.83 -8.20 9.31
CA GLY A 129 -6.64 -7.46 8.33
C GLY A 129 -7.63 -6.48 8.97
N THR A 130 -7.94 -6.69 10.24
CA THR A 130 -8.89 -5.90 11.05
C THR A 130 -8.32 -4.58 11.56
N LYS A 131 -7.01 -4.34 11.38
CA LYS A 131 -6.31 -3.11 11.81
C LYS A 131 -6.52 -2.78 13.30
N THR A 132 -6.66 -3.81 14.14
CA THR A 132 -6.75 -3.68 15.61
C THR A 132 -5.43 -4.02 16.30
N LYS A 133 -4.66 -4.96 15.73
CA LYS A 133 -3.35 -5.37 16.23
C LYS A 133 -2.22 -4.91 15.33
N PHE A 134 -1.19 -4.36 15.95
CA PHE A 134 -0.01 -3.81 15.30
C PHE A 134 1.26 -4.35 15.91
N VAL A 135 2.31 -4.43 15.10
CA VAL A 135 3.68 -4.68 15.56
C VAL A 135 4.47 -3.40 15.37
N LEU A 136 5.26 -3.07 16.39
CA LEU A 136 6.21 -1.96 16.31
C LEU A 136 7.39 -2.37 15.42
N VAL A 137 7.66 -1.57 14.40
CA VAL A 137 8.72 -1.83 13.43
C VAL A 137 9.88 -0.89 13.71
N GLU A 138 10.81 -1.32 14.57
CA GLU A 138 11.97 -0.51 14.99
C GLU A 138 12.89 -0.06 13.84
N ASN A 139 12.78 -0.68 12.66
CA ASN A 139 13.54 -0.27 11.47
C ASN A 139 12.86 0.85 10.67
N ASP A 140 11.62 1.20 11.01
CA ASP A 140 10.77 2.16 10.30
C ASP A 140 10.64 3.46 11.11
N CYS A 141 11.78 4.07 11.43
CA CYS A 141 11.84 5.33 12.17
C CYS A 141 11.98 6.51 11.20
N PHE A 142 11.18 7.56 11.41
CA PHE A 142 11.24 8.77 10.59
C PHE A 142 10.77 10.00 11.38
N SER A 143 11.13 11.19 10.88
CA SER A 143 10.76 12.46 11.49
C SER A 143 9.51 13.03 10.82
N VAL A 144 8.60 13.56 11.62
CA VAL A 144 7.27 14.02 11.19
C VAL A 144 6.98 15.39 11.79
N GLY A 145 6.51 16.32 10.97
CA GLY A 145 6.05 17.61 11.48
C GLY A 145 4.72 17.48 12.24
N LYS A 146 4.51 18.34 13.25
CA LYS A 146 3.26 18.41 14.03
C LYS A 146 2.01 18.55 13.14
N ASP A 147 2.12 19.25 12.01
CA ASP A 147 1.02 19.47 11.05
C ASP A 147 0.55 18.20 10.32
N GLN A 148 1.40 17.17 10.26
CA GLN A 148 1.06 15.90 9.60
C GLN A 148 0.34 14.95 10.57
N VAL A 149 0.31 15.26 11.86
CA VAL A 149 -0.42 14.47 12.85
C VAL A 149 -1.91 14.73 12.69
N LYS A 150 -2.65 13.71 12.26
CA LYS A 150 -4.09 13.76 12.05
C LYS A 150 -4.89 13.49 13.32
N ALA A 151 -4.38 12.58 14.16
CA ALA A 151 -5.03 12.20 15.41
C ALA A 151 -4.04 11.59 16.41
N ILE A 152 -4.41 11.63 17.68
CA ILE A 152 -3.76 10.86 18.75
C ILE A 152 -4.59 9.59 18.99
N LEU A 153 -3.91 8.45 19.02
CA LEU A 153 -4.50 7.14 19.30
C LEU A 153 -4.48 6.88 20.82
N PRO A 154 -5.47 6.15 21.36
CA PRO A 154 -5.44 5.71 22.74
C PRO A 154 -4.31 4.71 22.96
N ASN A 155 -3.91 4.55 24.22
CA ASN A 155 -2.87 3.60 24.59
C ASN A 155 -3.32 2.15 24.28
N PRO A 156 -2.55 1.40 23.48
CA PRO A 156 -2.82 0.00 23.19
C PRO A 156 -2.45 -0.90 24.38
N SER A 157 -3.12 -2.05 24.48
CA SER A 157 -2.68 -3.15 25.34
C SER A 157 -1.53 -3.90 24.68
N VAL A 158 -0.47 -4.18 25.45
CA VAL A 158 0.71 -4.92 24.97
C VAL A 158 0.49 -6.41 25.20
N GLU A 159 0.39 -7.19 24.13
CA GLU A 159 0.32 -8.64 24.14
C GLU A 159 1.67 -9.23 23.69
N LYS A 160 2.16 -10.26 24.37
CA LYS A 160 3.40 -10.95 23.99
C LYS A 160 3.04 -12.29 23.37
N GLU A 161 3.25 -12.42 22.06
CA GLU A 161 3.07 -13.67 21.34
C GLU A 161 4.44 -14.24 20.97
N GLY A 162 4.93 -15.14 21.83
CA GLY A 162 6.25 -15.74 21.70
C GLY A 162 7.38 -14.71 21.80
N ARG A 163 8.03 -14.40 20.66
CA ARG A 163 9.13 -13.43 20.57
C ARG A 163 8.69 -12.04 20.10
N LYS A 164 7.44 -11.89 19.64
CA LYS A 164 6.93 -10.63 19.11
C LYS A 164 6.12 -9.90 20.16
N ILE A 165 6.21 -8.57 20.12
CA ILE A 165 5.40 -7.67 20.93
C ILE A 165 4.29 -7.15 20.00
N LEU A 166 3.04 -7.44 20.37
CA LEU A 166 1.83 -6.98 19.69
C LEU A 166 1.19 -5.86 20.50
N LEU A 167 0.72 -4.86 19.79
CA LEU A 167 0.01 -3.70 20.32
C LEU A 167 -1.43 -3.80 19.84
N LYS A 168 -2.34 -4.04 20.76
CA LYS A 168 -3.76 -4.19 20.48
C LYS A 168 -4.50 -2.92 20.91
N PHE A 169 -5.12 -2.25 19.95
CA PHE A 169 -5.95 -1.09 20.21
C PHE A 169 -7.38 -1.52 20.58
N PRO A 170 -8.12 -0.69 21.35
CA PRO A 170 -9.50 -1.00 21.75
C PRO A 170 -10.50 -1.06 20.59
N GLY A 171 -10.11 -0.63 19.38
CA GLY A 171 -10.93 -0.65 18.18
C GLY A 171 -10.07 -0.69 16.90
N SER A 172 -10.68 -0.49 15.74
CA SER A 172 -9.98 -0.46 14.45
C SER A 172 -9.32 0.91 14.18
N VAL A 173 -8.05 0.90 13.78
CA VAL A 173 -7.30 2.12 13.43
C VAL A 173 -7.34 2.31 11.91
N ASN A 174 -7.71 3.52 11.47
CA ASN A 174 -7.80 3.88 10.05
C ASN A 174 -6.42 4.10 9.44
N VAL A 175 -5.73 3.00 9.16
CA VAL A 175 -4.40 2.99 8.53
C VAL A 175 -4.54 2.71 7.03
N LYS A 176 -3.84 3.49 6.20
CA LYS A 176 -3.78 3.35 4.74
C LYS A 176 -2.31 3.26 4.31
N GLU A 177 -1.75 2.07 4.44
CA GLU A 177 -0.41 1.69 4.01
C GLU A 177 -0.34 1.50 2.48
N LYS A 178 0.88 1.52 1.92
CA LYS A 178 1.17 1.42 0.48
C LYS A 178 1.57 0.01 0.06
#